data_AF-A0A5K7YAX3-F1
#
_entry.id   AF-A0A5K7YAX3-F1
#
_cell.length_a   1.000
_cell.length_b   1.000
_cell.length_c   1.000
_cell.angle_alpha   90.00
_cell.angle_beta   90.00
_cell.angle_gamma   90.00
#
_symmetry.space_group_name_H-M   'P 1'
#
loop_
_entity.id
_entity.type
_entity.pdbx_description
1 polymer ?
#
loop_
_entity_poly.entity_id
_entity_poly.type
_entity_poly.pdbx_seq_one_letter_code
_entity_poly.pdbx_strand_id
1 'polypeptide(L)'
;MSIPDEHKSRHIYQFTHLENLPDILQHGLLSYNEKERRGISHISIASSSIQDRRAVMDVPVGPGGVVHDYVPFYFCSRSPMLLSVVNAKNVDQLYLLYLGVPIDVLALPKAVFTNASANTAVPPTFYSDPSDLANLDWANIDSKKWGSPSDDARHARMAEALIHRRLKVSKIDHIIVWNDMVKEKVEEIYAEADIDPPAIVFDGHRGRHFYYINFYDKGGRVSIVTGPICLRNQYEAAAKEVMETRSEESPDEAMFDSIEDAVDELDDDFCALPELAEINDLPTANQEHREDVGAHTRTVVDKLRNSDLFEALSDREKVLVEFAAYLHDIGKGKSPRDDQGRQRVDADHPARAISLVQRILTEDIETIDEEEVRQVILLVAYHDLIGDIVGKGRDRQQLLEVLECAEDFDMLAALNCADVESLIPEGGLARMISSHPGWLERIKAGLPDLRDWVLENLEDEE
;
A
#
# COMPACT_ATOMS: atom_id res chain seq x y z
N MET A 1 28.13 20.98 -21.36
CA MET A 1 27.60 22.17 -22.06
C MET A 1 26.49 22.81 -21.23
N SER A 2 25.66 23.71 -21.78
CA SER A 2 24.48 24.24 -21.07
C SER A 2 23.26 23.35 -21.26
N ILE A 3 22.33 23.38 -20.30
CA ILE A 3 21.00 22.75 -20.42
C ILE A 3 20.29 23.28 -21.70
N PRO A 4 19.72 22.41 -22.56
CA PRO A 4 18.94 22.82 -23.72
C PRO A 4 17.79 23.75 -23.34
N ASP A 5 17.52 24.77 -24.17
CA ASP A 5 16.54 25.83 -23.86
C ASP A 5 15.14 25.30 -23.55
N GLU A 6 14.70 24.26 -24.27
CA GLU A 6 13.40 23.61 -24.08
C GLU A 6 13.25 22.89 -22.73
N HIS A 7 14.35 22.64 -22.03
CA HIS A 7 14.35 21.99 -20.72
C HIS A 7 14.61 22.96 -19.57
N LYS A 8 15.08 24.19 -19.80
CA LYS A 8 15.53 25.10 -18.72
C LYS A 8 14.50 25.42 -17.63
N SER A 9 13.21 25.35 -17.93
CA SER A 9 12.13 25.60 -16.96
C SER A 9 11.68 24.34 -16.20
N ARG A 10 12.24 23.18 -16.52
CA ARG A 10 11.88 21.90 -15.92
C ARG A 10 12.47 21.75 -14.52
N HIS A 11 11.86 20.84 -13.77
CA HIS A 11 12.31 20.42 -12.45
C HIS A 11 12.50 18.92 -12.46
N ILE A 12 13.38 18.46 -11.58
CA ILE A 12 13.54 17.07 -11.18
C ILE A 12 12.97 16.92 -9.78
N TYR A 13 12.47 15.73 -9.46
CA TYR A 13 11.69 15.51 -8.25
C TYR A 13 12.20 14.32 -7.46
N GLN A 14 12.39 14.50 -6.17
CA GLN A 14 12.58 13.40 -5.23
C GLN A 14 11.33 13.32 -4.37
N PHE A 15 10.77 12.12 -4.16
CA PHE A 15 9.73 11.93 -3.16
C PHE A 15 10.27 11.22 -1.92
N THR A 16 9.75 11.58 -0.75
CA THR A 16 10.23 11.09 0.55
C THR A 16 9.11 11.15 1.58
N HIS A 17 9.19 10.33 2.64
CA HIS A 17 8.29 10.42 3.78
C HIS A 17 8.48 11.74 4.54
N LEU A 18 7.39 12.32 5.04
CA LEU A 18 7.36 13.57 5.82
C LEU A 18 8.37 13.56 6.98
N GLU A 19 8.49 12.46 7.69
CA GLU A 19 9.40 12.33 8.85
C GLU A 19 10.89 12.39 8.49
N ASN A 20 11.25 12.27 7.21
CA ASN A 20 12.63 12.47 6.77
C ASN A 20 12.98 13.96 6.62
N LEU A 21 11.99 14.86 6.65
CA LEU A 21 12.21 16.27 6.40
C LEU A 21 13.15 16.93 7.42
N PRO A 22 13.05 16.70 8.74
CA PRO A 22 13.98 17.28 9.72
C PRO A 22 15.45 16.98 9.39
N ASP A 23 15.80 15.72 9.11
CA ASP A 23 17.16 15.33 8.72
C ASP A 23 17.60 15.95 7.39
N ILE A 24 16.67 16.07 6.43
CA ILE A 24 16.92 16.77 5.16
C ILE A 24 17.23 18.24 5.40
N LEU A 25 16.54 18.92 6.32
CA LEU A 25 16.83 20.31 6.67
C LEU A 25 18.22 20.45 7.31
N GLN A 26 18.56 19.56 8.24
CA GLN A 26 19.82 19.60 8.97
C GLN A 26 21.03 19.25 8.08
N HIS A 27 20.91 18.21 7.26
CA HIS A 27 22.03 17.62 6.54
C HIS A 27 22.00 17.88 5.03
N GLY A 28 20.90 18.36 4.49
CA GLY A 28 20.63 18.38 3.06
C GLY A 28 20.21 17.00 2.55
N LEU A 29 19.89 16.94 1.26
CA LEU A 29 19.58 15.69 0.59
C LEU A 29 20.85 14.86 0.43
N LEU A 30 20.94 13.71 1.09
CA LEU A 30 22.10 12.81 1.09
C LEU A 30 21.84 11.55 0.26
N SER A 31 22.90 11.04 -0.37
CA SER A 31 22.86 9.71 -1.01
C SER A 31 22.75 8.62 0.05
N TYR A 32 22.32 7.42 -0.35
CA TYR A 32 22.16 6.30 0.57
C TYR A 32 23.45 6.00 1.35
N ASN A 33 24.58 5.86 0.65
CA ASN A 33 25.88 5.59 1.29
C ASN A 33 26.33 6.72 2.25
N GLU A 34 25.94 7.97 2.01
CA GLU A 34 26.26 9.07 2.93
C GLU A 34 25.37 9.09 4.16
N LYS A 35 24.13 8.62 4.08
CA LYS A 35 23.26 8.43 5.25
C LYS A 35 23.80 7.32 6.14
N GLU A 36 24.10 6.16 5.55
CA GLU A 36 24.70 5.00 6.24
C GLU A 36 26.01 5.39 6.93
N ARG A 37 26.92 6.05 6.20
CA ARG A 37 28.22 6.50 6.74
C ARG A 37 28.09 7.43 7.95
N ARG A 38 26.98 8.17 8.06
CA ARG A 38 26.73 9.14 9.13
C ARG A 38 25.83 8.60 10.23
N GLY A 39 25.27 7.40 10.08
CA GLY A 39 24.29 6.84 11.02
C GLY A 39 23.01 7.67 11.10
N ILE A 40 22.58 8.28 9.99
CA ILE A 40 21.34 9.06 9.94
C ILE A 40 20.19 8.09 9.66
N SER A 41 19.23 8.03 10.59
CA SER A 41 18.01 7.24 10.42
C SER A 41 17.21 7.72 9.22
N HIS A 42 16.55 6.82 8.50
CA HIS A 42 15.78 7.19 7.32
C HIS A 42 14.65 6.20 7.11
N ILE A 43 13.42 6.72 6.98
CA ILE A 43 12.29 5.91 6.53
C ILE A 43 12.46 5.65 5.04
N SER A 44 12.98 4.45 4.74
CA SER A 44 13.14 3.96 3.37
C SER A 44 11.79 3.51 2.83
N ILE A 45 11.37 4.15 1.74
CA ILE A 45 10.17 3.75 0.98
C ILE A 45 10.51 2.87 -0.23
N ALA A 46 11.77 2.51 -0.44
CA ALA A 46 12.20 1.66 -1.54
C ALA A 46 12.38 0.20 -1.08
N SER A 47 12.04 -0.76 -1.95
CA SER A 47 12.20 -2.19 -1.66
C SER A 47 13.68 -2.59 -1.53
N SER A 48 13.96 -3.58 -0.68
CA SER A 48 15.31 -4.13 -0.46
C SER A 48 15.99 -4.56 -1.77
N SER A 49 15.28 -5.27 -2.64
CA SER A 49 15.79 -5.72 -3.94
C SER A 49 16.23 -4.58 -4.87
N ILE A 50 15.61 -3.39 -4.75
CA ILE A 50 16.04 -2.20 -5.50
C ILE A 50 17.32 -1.63 -4.88
N GLN A 51 17.40 -1.57 -3.55
CA GLN A 51 18.59 -1.11 -2.84
C GLN A 51 19.80 -1.99 -3.17
N ASP A 52 19.65 -3.31 -3.16
CA ASP A 52 20.74 -4.25 -3.46
C ASP A 52 21.35 -4.04 -4.85
N ARG A 53 20.50 -3.80 -5.86
CA ARG A 53 20.96 -3.53 -7.23
C ARG A 53 21.69 -2.19 -7.33
N ARG A 54 21.18 -1.16 -6.65
CA ARG A 54 21.76 0.19 -6.66
C ARG A 54 23.07 0.28 -5.88
N ALA A 55 23.27 -0.61 -4.89
CA ALA A 55 24.51 -0.72 -4.15
C ALA A 55 25.70 -1.19 -5.01
N VAL A 56 25.42 -1.91 -6.11
CA VAL A 56 26.46 -2.52 -6.97
C VAL A 56 26.46 -2.02 -8.41
N MET A 57 25.48 -1.20 -8.81
CA MET A 57 25.42 -0.66 -10.17
C MET A 57 26.42 0.47 -10.36
N ASP A 58 27.44 0.24 -11.19
CA ASP A 58 28.47 1.23 -11.53
C ASP A 58 27.90 2.45 -12.27
N VAL A 59 28.45 3.61 -11.94
CA VAL A 59 28.24 4.86 -12.67
C VAL A 59 29.50 5.16 -13.48
N PRO A 60 29.52 4.92 -14.80
CA PRO A 60 30.76 4.95 -15.60
C PRO A 60 31.20 6.36 -16.03
N VAL A 61 30.44 7.40 -15.67
CA VAL A 61 30.66 8.79 -16.10
C VAL A 61 30.64 9.75 -14.91
N GLY A 62 31.07 11.00 -15.12
CA GLY A 62 31.06 12.00 -14.06
C GLY A 62 31.94 11.61 -12.87
N PRO A 63 31.47 11.76 -11.61
CA PRO A 63 32.24 11.40 -10.42
C PRO A 63 32.58 9.92 -10.24
N GLY A 64 31.94 9.01 -10.99
CA GLY A 64 32.14 7.56 -10.83
C GLY A 64 31.43 6.98 -9.60
N GLY A 65 31.86 5.80 -9.15
CA GLY A 65 31.26 5.11 -8.00
C GLY A 65 30.05 4.25 -8.38
N VAL A 66 29.14 4.04 -7.43
CA VAL A 66 27.91 3.27 -7.63
C VAL A 66 26.67 4.15 -7.48
N VAL A 67 25.50 3.70 -7.92
CA VAL A 67 24.25 4.47 -7.84
C VAL A 67 23.91 4.92 -6.41
N HIS A 68 24.23 4.12 -5.38
CA HIS A 68 24.09 4.51 -3.97
C HIS A 68 24.96 5.69 -3.50
N ASP A 69 25.95 6.11 -4.29
CA ASP A 69 26.73 7.32 -4.04
C ASP A 69 26.00 8.60 -4.51
N TYR A 70 24.79 8.48 -5.07
CA TYR A 70 24.04 9.59 -5.65
C TYR A 70 22.67 9.78 -4.97
N VAL A 71 22.24 11.04 -4.86
CA VAL A 71 20.88 11.42 -4.50
C VAL A 71 20.00 11.29 -5.75
N PRO A 72 18.94 10.46 -5.72
CA PRO A 72 18.10 10.25 -6.89
C PRO A 72 16.95 11.24 -7.00
N PHE A 73 16.69 11.66 -8.24
CA PHE A 73 15.55 12.48 -8.62
C PHE A 73 14.95 11.93 -9.93
N TYR A 74 13.63 11.92 -10.03
CA TYR A 74 12.91 11.59 -11.25
C TYR A 74 12.69 12.83 -12.13
N PHE A 75 12.73 12.63 -13.45
CA PHE A 75 12.26 13.65 -14.39
C PHE A 75 10.72 13.69 -14.51
N CYS A 76 10.06 12.56 -14.25
CA CYS A 76 8.60 12.48 -14.26
C CYS A 76 8.01 12.98 -12.93
N SER A 77 6.78 13.49 -12.96
CA SER A 77 6.08 13.94 -11.74
C SER A 77 5.46 12.76 -10.98
N ARG A 78 4.94 11.76 -11.71
CA ARG A 78 4.34 10.54 -11.14
C ARG A 78 5.05 9.31 -11.68
N SER A 79 5.87 8.71 -10.82
CA SER A 79 6.70 7.55 -11.12
C SER A 79 5.93 6.25 -10.91
N PRO A 80 6.09 5.24 -11.79
CA PRO A 80 5.66 3.87 -11.50
C PRO A 80 6.19 3.32 -10.18
N MET A 81 7.35 3.79 -9.70
CA MET A 81 7.86 3.43 -8.37
C MET A 81 6.90 3.83 -7.26
N LEU A 82 6.30 5.04 -7.32
CA LEU A 82 5.33 5.49 -6.32
C LEU A 82 4.14 4.51 -6.25
N LEU A 83 3.66 4.01 -7.40
CA LEU A 83 2.56 3.04 -7.40
C LEU A 83 2.94 1.75 -6.66
N SER A 84 4.16 1.26 -6.84
CA SER A 84 4.66 0.12 -6.07
C SER A 84 4.75 0.39 -4.57
N VAL A 85 5.18 1.60 -4.17
CA VAL A 85 5.22 2.03 -2.76
C VAL A 85 3.82 2.06 -2.15
N VAL A 86 2.86 2.65 -2.85
CA VAL A 86 1.47 2.78 -2.38
C VAL A 86 0.79 1.42 -2.30
N ASN A 87 0.99 0.54 -3.30
CA ASN A 87 0.42 -0.80 -3.31
C ASN A 87 1.03 -1.75 -2.25
N ALA A 88 2.22 -1.44 -1.72
CA ALA A 88 2.83 -2.21 -0.64
C ALA A 88 2.15 -1.97 0.72
N LYS A 89 1.26 -0.98 0.84
CA LYS A 89 0.51 -0.66 2.06
C LYS A 89 1.38 -0.44 3.31
N ASN A 90 2.61 0.08 3.13
CA ASN A 90 3.53 0.39 4.24
C ASN A 90 3.61 1.88 4.56
N VAL A 91 2.95 2.71 3.77
CA VAL A 91 2.96 4.16 3.96
C VAL A 91 1.67 4.76 3.40
N ASP A 92 1.09 5.69 4.15
CA ASP A 92 0.01 6.51 3.66
C ASP A 92 0.55 7.53 2.66
N GLN A 93 0.04 7.46 1.43
CA GLN A 93 0.49 8.30 0.33
C GLN A 93 0.44 9.80 0.66
N LEU A 94 -0.47 10.22 1.54
CA LEU A 94 -0.60 11.60 1.98
C LEU A 94 0.64 12.13 2.70
N TYR A 95 1.43 11.27 3.36
CA TYR A 95 2.68 11.64 4.03
C TYR A 95 3.90 11.64 3.10
N LEU A 96 3.73 11.36 1.81
CA LEU A 96 4.81 11.45 0.83
C LEU A 96 4.92 12.88 0.28
N LEU A 97 6.03 13.54 0.58
CA LEU A 97 6.38 14.85 0.06
C LEU A 97 7.12 14.71 -1.27
N TYR A 98 6.94 15.65 -2.18
CA TYR A 98 7.79 15.79 -3.37
C TYR A 98 8.63 17.07 -3.28
N LEU A 99 9.94 16.92 -3.42
CA LEU A 99 10.91 18.00 -3.40
C LEU A 99 11.28 18.35 -4.83
N GLY A 100 10.77 19.49 -5.31
CA GLY A 100 11.03 20.01 -6.65
C GLY A 100 12.35 20.79 -6.69
N VAL A 101 13.27 20.36 -7.55
CA VAL A 101 14.57 21.02 -7.76
C VAL A 101 14.67 21.46 -9.22
N PRO A 102 15.11 22.68 -9.53
CA PRO A 102 15.26 23.11 -10.91
C PRO A 102 16.28 22.22 -11.65
N ILE A 103 16.04 21.91 -12.92
CA ILE A 103 16.90 20.99 -13.69
C ILE A 103 18.32 21.55 -13.92
N ASP A 104 18.54 22.84 -13.65
CA ASP A 104 19.83 23.52 -13.76
C ASP A 104 20.92 22.89 -12.88
N VAL A 105 20.55 22.14 -11.84
CA VAL A 105 21.48 21.37 -11.01
C VAL A 105 22.26 20.32 -11.82
N LEU A 106 21.76 19.91 -12.99
CA LEU A 106 22.48 19.02 -13.90
C LEU A 106 23.70 19.69 -14.56
N ALA A 107 23.81 21.02 -14.52
CA ALA A 107 25.03 21.71 -14.96
C ALA A 107 26.18 21.62 -13.94
N LEU A 108 25.93 21.07 -12.75
CA LEU A 108 26.97 20.86 -11.75
C LEU A 108 27.90 19.71 -12.17
N PRO A 109 29.23 19.81 -11.99
CA PRO A 109 30.17 18.73 -12.34
C PRO A 109 29.95 17.40 -11.62
N LYS A 110 29.10 17.40 -10.59
CA LYS A 110 28.77 16.25 -9.74
C LYS A 110 27.44 15.59 -10.10
N ALA A 111 26.80 16.05 -11.17
CA ALA A 111 25.51 15.55 -11.63
C ALA A 111 25.70 14.62 -12.83
N VAL A 112 24.95 13.53 -12.84
CA VAL A 112 24.80 12.62 -13.98
C VAL A 112 23.31 12.32 -14.13
N PHE A 113 22.91 11.74 -15.26
CA PHE A 113 21.52 11.30 -15.45
C PHE A 113 21.45 10.08 -16.36
N THR A 114 20.31 9.39 -16.34
CA THR A 114 20.10 8.14 -17.07
C THR A 114 18.93 8.23 -18.04
N ASN A 115 18.93 7.42 -19.10
CA ASN A 115 17.77 7.28 -20.00
C ASN A 115 16.67 6.35 -19.47
N ALA A 116 16.93 5.62 -18.40
CA ALA A 116 16.01 4.68 -17.78
C ALA A 116 16.34 4.50 -16.29
N SER A 117 15.46 3.83 -15.55
CA SER A 117 15.65 3.53 -14.13
C SER A 117 17.02 2.89 -13.82
N ALA A 118 17.74 3.45 -12.84
CA ALA A 118 19.05 2.96 -12.41
C ALA A 118 18.91 1.82 -11.38
N ASN A 119 18.11 0.79 -11.71
CA ASN A 119 17.91 -0.43 -10.89
C ASN A 119 17.55 -1.66 -11.75
N THR A 120 17.77 -1.57 -13.05
CA THR A 120 17.59 -2.64 -14.04
C THR A 120 18.73 -3.65 -13.98
N ALA A 121 18.48 -4.88 -14.45
CA ALA A 121 19.53 -5.91 -14.58
C ALA A 121 20.58 -5.52 -15.62
N VAL A 122 20.15 -4.91 -16.72
CA VAL A 122 21.03 -4.28 -17.71
C VAL A 122 21.13 -2.80 -17.37
N PRO A 123 22.31 -2.26 -17.02
CA PRO A 123 22.46 -0.86 -16.65
C PRO A 123 21.96 0.09 -17.76
N PRO A 124 21.30 1.20 -17.40
CA PRO A 124 20.88 2.20 -18.37
C PRO A 124 22.11 2.93 -18.95
N THR A 125 21.88 3.76 -19.97
CA THR A 125 22.92 4.68 -20.44
C THR A 125 23.03 5.85 -19.46
N PHE A 126 24.25 6.13 -18.99
CA PHE A 126 24.54 7.27 -18.13
C PHE A 126 25.14 8.41 -18.94
N TYR A 127 24.69 9.63 -18.66
CA TYR A 127 25.14 10.86 -19.29
C TYR A 127 25.70 11.82 -18.25
N SER A 128 26.71 12.59 -18.65
CA SER A 128 27.29 13.67 -17.84
C SER A 128 27.30 15.02 -18.56
N ASP A 129 26.97 15.07 -19.86
CA ASP A 129 26.74 16.33 -20.56
C ASP A 129 25.26 16.70 -20.54
N PRO A 130 24.88 17.86 -19.98
CA PRO A 130 23.52 18.40 -20.06
C PRO A 130 22.88 18.41 -21.46
N SER A 131 23.67 18.48 -22.55
CA SER A 131 23.10 18.43 -23.91
C SER A 131 22.43 17.09 -24.22
N ASP A 132 22.85 16.01 -23.57
CA ASP A 132 22.32 14.67 -23.80
C ASP A 132 20.90 14.47 -23.23
N LEU A 133 20.34 15.50 -22.57
CA LEU A 133 18.91 15.53 -22.24
C LEU A 133 18.02 15.37 -23.49
N ALA A 134 18.52 15.75 -24.67
CA ALA A 134 17.83 15.52 -25.94
C ALA A 134 17.66 14.03 -26.30
N ASN A 135 18.42 13.12 -25.65
CA ASN A 135 18.34 11.67 -25.89
C ASN A 135 17.31 10.96 -25.00
N LEU A 136 16.68 11.67 -24.06
CA LEU A 136 15.67 11.08 -23.17
C LEU A 136 14.33 10.95 -23.89
N ASP A 137 13.57 9.90 -23.54
CA ASP A 137 12.21 9.72 -24.03
C ASP A 137 11.22 10.60 -23.24
N TRP A 138 11.20 11.88 -23.60
CA TRP A 138 10.33 12.87 -22.97
C TRP A 138 8.84 12.56 -23.15
N ALA A 139 8.45 11.83 -24.20
CA ALA A 139 7.06 11.44 -24.41
C ALA A 139 6.58 10.47 -23.32
N ASN A 140 7.40 9.49 -22.95
CA ASN A 140 7.12 8.60 -21.83
C ASN A 140 7.31 9.26 -20.47
N ILE A 141 8.35 10.08 -20.29
CA ILE A 141 8.61 10.83 -19.04
C ILE A 141 7.45 11.78 -18.69
N ASP A 142 6.90 12.51 -19.67
CA ASP A 142 5.80 13.46 -19.46
C ASP A 142 4.41 12.80 -19.56
N SER A 143 4.32 11.48 -19.74
CA SER A 143 3.05 10.76 -19.85
C SER A 143 2.21 10.88 -18.58
N LYS A 144 0.93 11.27 -18.76
CA LYS A 144 -0.04 11.35 -17.66
C LYS A 144 -0.72 10.02 -17.37
N LYS A 145 -0.59 9.01 -18.24
CA LYS A 145 -1.20 7.69 -18.04
C LYS A 145 -0.64 7.03 -16.79
N TRP A 146 -1.42 6.20 -16.11
CA TRP A 146 -0.93 5.47 -14.93
C TRP A 146 -0.02 4.31 -15.34
N GLY A 147 -0.46 3.50 -16.30
CA GLY A 147 0.32 2.41 -16.88
C GLY A 147 1.29 2.85 -17.98
N SER A 148 2.18 1.93 -18.33
CA SER A 148 3.09 2.03 -19.47
C SER A 148 2.78 0.92 -20.49
N PRO A 149 2.95 1.16 -21.79
CA PRO A 149 2.61 0.20 -22.85
C PRO A 149 3.60 -0.98 -22.94
N SER A 150 4.81 -0.84 -22.39
CA SER A 150 5.86 -1.86 -22.34
C SER A 150 6.75 -1.64 -21.12
N ASP A 151 7.59 -2.62 -20.81
CA ASP A 151 8.57 -2.49 -19.72
C ASP A 151 9.66 -1.45 -20.05
N ASP A 152 10.11 -1.38 -21.31
CA ASP A 152 11.01 -0.33 -21.78
C ASP A 152 10.43 1.07 -21.56
N ALA A 153 9.15 1.27 -21.89
CA ALA A 153 8.47 2.55 -21.68
C ALA A 153 8.29 2.87 -20.18
N ARG A 154 8.07 1.84 -19.34
CA ARG A 154 8.05 1.96 -17.88
C ARG A 154 9.40 2.43 -17.34
N HIS A 155 10.49 1.81 -17.81
CA HIS A 155 11.84 2.15 -17.41
C HIS A 155 12.31 3.51 -17.91
N ALA A 156 11.98 3.88 -19.16
CA ALA A 156 12.29 5.20 -19.73
C ALA A 156 11.57 6.34 -18.96
N ARG A 157 10.31 6.13 -18.57
CA ARG A 157 9.58 7.07 -17.71
C ARG A 157 10.24 7.27 -16.34
N MET A 158 10.94 6.26 -15.84
CA MET A 158 11.72 6.28 -14.60
C MET A 158 13.18 6.70 -14.82
N ALA A 159 13.49 7.41 -15.91
CA ALA A 159 14.78 8.09 -16.05
C ALA A 159 15.08 8.97 -14.82
N GLU A 160 16.34 8.94 -14.37
CA GLU A 160 16.77 9.58 -13.14
C GLU A 160 17.84 10.65 -13.39
N ALA A 161 17.76 11.75 -12.65
CA ALA A 161 18.87 12.63 -12.37
C ALA A 161 19.52 12.20 -11.05
N LEU A 162 20.85 12.10 -11.04
CA LEU A 162 21.65 11.56 -9.96
C LEU A 162 22.70 12.60 -9.53
N ILE A 163 22.61 13.08 -8.28
CA ILE A 163 23.53 14.10 -7.75
C ILE A 163 24.48 13.46 -6.74
N HIS A 164 25.78 13.46 -7.02
CA HIS A 164 26.76 12.77 -6.18
C HIS A 164 26.81 13.31 -4.74
N ARG A 165 26.68 12.38 -3.78
CA ARG A 165 26.73 12.48 -2.32
C ARG A 165 25.71 13.37 -1.64
N ARG A 166 25.58 14.62 -2.06
CA ARG A 166 24.78 15.62 -1.35
C ARG A 166 24.26 16.73 -2.25
N LEU A 167 22.99 17.10 -2.10
CA LEU A 167 22.42 18.36 -2.58
C LEU A 167 21.99 19.23 -1.39
N LYS A 168 22.24 20.54 -1.46
CA LYS A 168 21.86 21.47 -0.38
C LYS A 168 20.34 21.70 -0.40
N VAL A 169 19.73 21.81 0.77
CA VAL A 169 18.29 22.12 0.93
C VAL A 169 17.90 23.42 0.22
N SER A 170 18.80 24.41 0.16
CA SER A 170 18.61 25.68 -0.56
C SER A 170 18.46 25.55 -2.08
N LYS A 171 18.48 24.33 -2.63
CA LYS A 171 18.22 24.02 -4.05
C LYS A 171 16.80 23.53 -4.29
N ILE A 172 16.04 23.26 -3.25
CA ILE A 172 14.62 22.95 -3.34
C ILE A 172 13.88 24.25 -3.68
N ASP A 173 13.20 24.27 -4.82
CA ASP A 173 12.41 25.41 -5.31
C ASP A 173 11.01 25.41 -4.67
N HIS A 174 10.43 24.23 -4.52
CA HIS A 174 9.11 24.03 -3.93
C HIS A 174 8.95 22.63 -3.36
N ILE A 175 8.00 22.47 -2.45
CA ILE A 175 7.55 21.19 -1.90
C ILE A 175 6.12 20.96 -2.35
N ILE A 176 5.83 19.83 -3.00
CA ILE A 176 4.47 19.41 -3.29
C ILE A 176 3.97 18.52 -2.16
N VAL A 177 2.79 18.85 -1.62
CA VAL A 177 2.11 18.12 -0.55
C VAL A 177 0.70 17.70 -0.96
N TRP A 178 0.13 16.74 -0.23
CA TRP A 178 -1.18 16.17 -0.52
C TRP A 178 -2.34 17.15 -0.23
N ASN A 179 -2.39 17.72 0.97
CA ASN A 179 -3.46 18.58 1.47
C ASN A 179 -2.95 19.60 2.51
N ASP A 180 -3.84 20.46 3.00
CA ASP A 180 -3.52 21.50 3.99
C ASP A 180 -2.96 20.93 5.30
N MET A 181 -3.46 19.80 5.79
CA MET A 181 -2.92 19.16 7.01
C MET A 181 -1.43 18.84 6.88
N VAL A 182 -1.02 18.26 5.74
CA VAL A 182 0.40 17.94 5.51
C VAL A 182 1.22 19.22 5.28
N LYS A 183 0.61 20.25 4.67
CA LYS A 183 1.24 21.56 4.55
C LYS A 183 1.56 22.16 5.92
N GLU A 184 0.61 22.16 6.85
CA GLU A 184 0.79 22.66 8.21
C GLU A 184 1.93 21.93 8.91
N LYS A 185 1.97 20.59 8.85
CA LYS A 185 3.09 19.79 9.39
C LYS A 185 4.45 20.16 8.77
N VAL A 186 4.50 20.42 7.46
CA VAL A 186 5.74 20.88 6.81
C VAL A 186 6.14 22.26 7.33
N GLU A 187 5.20 23.20 7.44
CA GLU A 187 5.46 24.55 7.97
C GLU A 187 5.98 24.50 9.42
N GLU A 188 5.43 23.63 10.26
CA GLU A 188 5.89 23.37 11.63
C GLU A 188 7.34 22.87 11.66
N ILE A 189 7.69 21.85 10.86
CA ILE A 189 9.06 21.31 10.79
C ILE A 189 10.07 22.38 10.34
N TYR A 190 9.69 23.24 9.39
CA TYR A 190 10.55 24.35 8.96
C TYR A 190 10.70 25.42 10.05
N ALA A 191 9.63 25.75 10.77
CA ALA A 191 9.66 26.69 11.87
C ALA A 191 10.54 26.20 13.03
N GLU A 192 10.45 24.92 13.40
CA GLU A 192 11.29 24.30 14.43
C GLU A 192 12.77 24.31 14.05
N ALA A 193 13.09 24.20 12.76
CA ALA A 193 14.46 24.25 12.26
C ALA A 193 15.02 25.68 12.11
N ASP A 194 14.22 26.73 12.35
CA ASP A 194 14.55 28.14 12.09
C ASP A 194 15.02 28.38 10.64
N ILE A 195 14.31 27.78 9.68
CA ILE A 195 14.57 27.88 8.24
C ILE A 195 13.30 28.31 7.52
N ASP A 196 13.39 29.31 6.64
CA ASP A 196 12.28 29.69 5.77
C ASP A 196 11.94 28.56 4.78
N PRO A 197 10.68 28.10 4.69
CA PRO A 197 10.30 27.09 3.71
C PRO A 197 10.35 27.65 2.28
N PRO A 198 10.71 26.82 1.28
CA PRO A 198 10.42 27.14 -0.11
C PRO A 198 8.90 27.19 -0.34
N ALA A 199 8.45 27.48 -1.55
CA ALA A 199 7.02 27.47 -1.84
C ALA A 199 6.41 26.09 -1.57
N ILE A 200 5.39 26.01 -0.71
CA ILE A 200 4.63 24.78 -0.48
C ILE A 200 3.37 24.82 -1.36
N VAL A 201 3.24 23.84 -2.24
CA VAL A 201 2.20 23.79 -3.27
C VAL A 201 1.47 22.45 -3.23
N PHE A 202 0.28 22.39 -3.81
CA PHE A 202 -0.50 21.15 -3.89
C PHE A 202 -0.32 20.43 -5.22
N ASP A 203 -0.70 19.16 -5.24
CA ASP A 203 -0.82 18.38 -6.48
C ASP A 203 -1.60 19.15 -7.56
N GLY A 204 -1.23 18.97 -8.83
CA GLY A 204 -1.74 19.79 -9.93
C GLY A 204 -0.91 21.05 -10.21
N HIS A 205 0.10 21.36 -9.38
CA HIS A 205 1.01 22.48 -9.60
C HIS A 205 1.59 22.45 -11.03
N ARG A 206 1.48 23.56 -11.76
CA ARG A 206 1.89 23.71 -13.17
C ARG A 206 1.31 22.62 -14.10
N GLY A 207 0.11 22.11 -13.79
CA GLY A 207 -0.59 21.10 -14.60
C GLY A 207 0.04 19.70 -14.54
N ARG A 208 0.91 19.45 -13.55
CA ARG A 208 1.53 18.15 -13.27
C ARG A 208 0.87 17.49 -12.06
N HIS A 209 0.70 16.18 -12.14
CA HIS A 209 0.18 15.36 -11.06
C HIS A 209 1.28 14.43 -10.53
N PHE A 210 1.33 14.28 -9.22
CA PHE A 210 2.36 13.58 -8.48
C PHE A 210 1.81 12.33 -7.81
N TYR A 211 0.57 12.38 -7.34
CA TYR A 211 -0.07 11.29 -6.62
C TYR A 211 -1.00 10.42 -7.49
N TYR A 212 -1.25 9.20 -7.02
CA TYR A 212 -2.26 8.29 -7.52
C TYR A 212 -3.54 8.44 -6.69
N ILE A 213 -4.54 9.10 -7.28
CA ILE A 213 -5.83 9.35 -6.64
C ILE A 213 -6.90 8.41 -7.16
N ASN A 214 -7.78 7.94 -6.29
CA ASN A 214 -8.97 7.19 -6.69
C ASN A 214 -9.91 8.11 -7.49
N PHE A 215 -10.20 7.73 -8.73
CA PHE A 215 -11.08 8.48 -9.66
C PHE A 215 -12.41 7.78 -9.90
N TYR A 216 -12.66 6.64 -9.25
CA TYR A 216 -13.89 5.87 -9.38
C TYR A 216 -14.96 6.35 -8.40
N ASP A 217 -14.56 6.75 -7.20
CA ASP A 217 -15.47 7.25 -6.18
C ASP A 217 -15.75 8.75 -6.38
N LYS A 218 -17.03 9.13 -6.30
CA LYS A 218 -17.44 10.54 -6.38
C LYS A 218 -17.14 11.22 -5.04
N GLY A 219 -15.97 11.83 -4.90
CA GLY A 219 -15.64 12.65 -3.74
C GLY A 219 -14.14 12.85 -3.55
N GLY A 220 -13.74 14.09 -3.27
CA GLY A 220 -12.41 14.45 -2.75
C GLY A 220 -11.18 14.00 -3.55
N ARG A 221 -10.00 14.30 -3.01
CA ARG A 221 -8.73 13.67 -3.39
C ARG A 221 -8.47 12.53 -2.41
N VAL A 222 -8.83 11.30 -2.79
CA VAL A 222 -8.58 10.08 -2.00
C VAL A 222 -7.44 9.30 -2.62
N SER A 223 -6.60 8.65 -1.80
CA SER A 223 -5.55 7.75 -2.28
C SER A 223 -6.15 6.59 -3.08
N ILE A 224 -5.41 6.08 -4.06
CA ILE A 224 -5.84 4.87 -4.79
C ILE A 224 -5.79 3.60 -3.92
N VAL A 225 -4.92 3.62 -2.91
CA VAL A 225 -4.84 2.58 -1.88
C VAL A 225 -4.82 3.25 -0.51
N THR A 226 -5.61 2.73 0.41
CA THR A 226 -5.67 3.12 1.82
C THR A 226 -4.40 2.62 2.51
N GLY A 227 -3.62 3.54 3.07
CA GLY A 227 -2.39 3.20 3.78
C GLY A 227 -2.66 2.67 5.20
N PRO A 228 -1.61 2.20 5.89
CA PRO A 228 -1.75 1.51 7.17
C PRO A 228 -2.36 2.38 8.26
N ILE A 229 -1.96 3.65 8.36
CA ILE A 229 -2.48 4.57 9.39
C ILE A 229 -3.93 4.91 9.10
N CYS A 230 -4.28 5.20 7.84
CA CYS A 230 -5.67 5.47 7.48
C CYS A 230 -6.57 4.25 7.66
N LEU A 231 -6.10 3.03 7.34
CA LEU A 231 -6.86 1.80 7.52
C LEU A 231 -7.12 1.55 9.01
N ARG A 232 -6.09 1.67 9.86
CA ARG A 232 -6.23 1.50 11.31
C ARG A 232 -7.20 2.50 11.91
N ASN A 233 -7.07 3.78 11.56
CA ASN A 233 -7.97 4.81 12.04
C ASN A 233 -9.43 4.57 11.60
N GLN A 234 -9.67 4.02 10.40
CA GLN A 234 -11.01 3.65 9.95
C GLN A 234 -11.56 2.47 10.75
N TYR A 235 -10.74 1.45 10.99
CA TYR A 235 -11.08 0.30 11.83
C TYR A 235 -11.43 0.72 13.27
N GLU A 236 -10.54 1.47 13.93
CA GLU A 236 -10.75 1.93 15.32
C GLU A 236 -11.99 2.83 15.42
N ALA A 237 -12.19 3.74 14.46
CA ALA A 237 -13.35 4.61 14.44
C ALA A 237 -14.66 3.82 14.25
N ALA A 238 -14.67 2.84 13.34
CA ALA A 238 -15.84 2.01 13.11
C ALA A 238 -16.19 1.18 14.34
N ALA A 239 -15.22 0.48 14.95
CA ALA A 239 -15.44 -0.29 16.16
C ALA A 239 -16.00 0.60 17.28
N LYS A 240 -15.39 1.77 17.49
CA LYS A 240 -15.86 2.75 18.47
C LYS A 240 -17.29 3.23 18.18
N GLU A 241 -17.63 3.54 16.94
CA GLU A 241 -18.96 4.04 16.58
C GLU A 241 -20.06 2.98 16.77
N VAL A 242 -19.78 1.71 16.47
CA VAL A 242 -20.67 0.59 16.81
C VAL A 242 -20.89 0.59 18.32
N MET A 243 -19.83 0.62 19.12
CA MET A 243 -19.93 0.55 20.58
C MET A 243 -20.67 1.74 21.20
N GLU A 244 -20.39 2.96 20.74
CA GLU A 244 -21.10 4.16 21.20
C GLU A 244 -22.60 4.03 20.92
N THR A 245 -22.97 3.65 19.70
CA THR A 245 -24.38 3.48 19.30
C THR A 245 -25.07 2.39 20.12
N ARG A 246 -24.43 1.23 20.25
CA ARG A 246 -24.98 0.04 20.93
C ARG A 246 -25.04 0.17 22.45
N SER A 247 -24.28 1.09 23.03
CA SER A 247 -24.38 1.43 24.45
C SER A 247 -25.62 2.27 24.77
N GLU A 248 -26.15 2.99 23.78
CA GLU A 248 -27.29 3.89 23.93
C GLU A 248 -28.59 3.23 23.46
N GLU A 249 -28.54 2.46 22.38
CA GLU A 249 -29.70 1.94 21.68
C GLU A 249 -29.51 0.46 21.28
N SER A 250 -30.60 -0.31 21.35
CA SER A 250 -30.68 -1.64 20.75
C SER A 250 -31.36 -1.54 19.38
N PRO A 251 -30.99 -2.37 18.40
CA PRO A 251 -31.56 -2.33 17.06
C PRO A 251 -33.04 -2.66 17.12
N ASP A 252 -33.87 -1.88 16.43
CA ASP A 252 -35.33 -2.05 16.44
C ASP A 252 -35.79 -3.33 15.71
N GLU A 253 -35.09 -3.70 14.62
CA GLU A 253 -35.42 -4.83 13.74
C GLU A 253 -34.13 -5.56 13.33
N ALA A 254 -33.40 -6.11 14.30
CA ALA A 254 -32.21 -6.93 14.01
C ALA A 254 -32.57 -8.14 13.13
N MET A 255 -31.68 -8.49 12.21
CA MET A 255 -31.87 -9.65 11.33
C MET A 255 -31.51 -10.96 12.02
N PHE A 256 -30.59 -10.92 12.99
CA PHE A 256 -30.06 -12.07 13.69
C PHE A 256 -29.99 -11.80 15.20
N ASP A 257 -30.27 -12.82 16.01
CA ASP A 257 -30.22 -12.72 17.47
C ASP A 257 -28.76 -12.55 17.98
N SER A 258 -27.79 -13.12 17.25
CA SER A 258 -26.36 -13.10 17.57
C SER A 258 -25.50 -13.42 16.33
N ILE A 259 -24.17 -13.35 16.45
CA ILE A 259 -23.26 -13.79 15.38
C ILE A 259 -23.42 -15.30 15.07
N GLU A 260 -23.70 -16.14 16.07
CA GLU A 260 -23.93 -17.57 15.86
C GLU A 260 -25.14 -17.80 14.95
N ASP A 261 -26.25 -17.12 15.29
CA ASP A 261 -27.49 -17.15 14.52
C ASP A 261 -27.29 -16.62 13.10
N ALA A 262 -26.47 -15.58 12.94
CA ALA A 262 -26.08 -15.08 11.63
C ALA A 262 -25.31 -16.13 10.81
N VAL A 263 -24.38 -16.87 11.41
CA VAL A 263 -23.64 -17.93 10.71
C VAL A 263 -24.59 -19.06 10.29
N ASP A 264 -25.47 -19.51 11.18
CA ASP A 264 -26.47 -20.55 10.90
C ASP A 264 -27.40 -20.15 9.73
N GLU A 265 -27.92 -18.93 9.75
CA GLU A 265 -28.79 -18.42 8.67
C GLU A 265 -28.03 -18.22 7.35
N LEU A 266 -26.76 -17.80 7.39
CA LEU A 266 -25.94 -17.63 6.18
C LEU A 266 -25.52 -18.95 5.54
N ASP A 267 -25.42 -20.03 6.32
CA ASP A 267 -25.23 -21.39 5.80
C ASP A 267 -26.43 -21.86 4.97
N ASP A 268 -27.64 -21.50 5.40
CA ASP A 268 -28.89 -21.85 4.72
C ASP A 268 -29.19 -20.90 3.54
N ASP A 269 -28.98 -19.59 3.72
CA ASP A 269 -29.14 -18.56 2.70
C ASP A 269 -28.01 -17.52 2.74
N PHE A 270 -27.01 -17.72 1.87
CA PHE A 270 -25.91 -16.77 1.68
C PHE A 270 -26.38 -15.33 1.42
N CYS A 271 -27.57 -15.14 0.84
CA CYS A 271 -28.11 -13.81 0.53
C CYS A 271 -28.94 -13.21 1.66
N ALA A 272 -28.96 -13.82 2.86
CA ALA A 272 -29.69 -13.29 4.02
C ALA A 272 -29.23 -11.86 4.36
N LEU A 273 -27.96 -11.52 4.13
CA LEU A 273 -27.46 -10.14 4.21
C LEU A 273 -27.53 -9.42 2.85
N PRO A 274 -28.01 -8.16 2.80
CA PRO A 274 -28.04 -7.37 1.56
C PRO A 274 -26.67 -7.23 0.88
N GLU A 275 -25.60 -7.07 1.64
CA GLU A 275 -24.23 -6.96 1.12
C GLU A 275 -23.75 -8.24 0.45
N LEU A 276 -24.14 -9.41 0.99
CA LEU A 276 -23.81 -10.70 0.39
C LEU A 276 -24.63 -10.93 -0.88
N ALA A 277 -25.89 -10.50 -0.90
CA ALA A 277 -26.70 -10.49 -2.12
C ALA A 277 -26.08 -9.61 -3.23
N GLU A 278 -25.40 -8.50 -2.90
CA GLU A 278 -24.69 -7.65 -3.88
C GLU A 278 -23.47 -8.33 -4.52
N ILE A 279 -22.79 -9.24 -3.80
CA ILE A 279 -21.61 -9.95 -4.31
C ILE A 279 -21.95 -11.34 -4.86
N ASN A 280 -23.14 -11.87 -4.59
CA ASN A 280 -23.58 -13.13 -5.15
C ASN A 280 -23.70 -13.03 -6.68
N ASP A 281 -23.11 -13.97 -7.41
CA ASP A 281 -23.02 -13.97 -8.87
C ASP A 281 -22.27 -12.75 -9.46
N LEU A 282 -21.53 -11.97 -8.65
CA LEU A 282 -20.72 -10.84 -9.13
C LEU A 282 -19.47 -11.34 -9.88
N PRO A 283 -19.40 -11.23 -11.22
CA PRO A 283 -18.25 -11.73 -11.95
C PRO A 283 -17.02 -10.85 -11.68
N THR A 284 -15.85 -11.44 -11.55
CA THR A 284 -14.59 -10.72 -11.38
C THR A 284 -13.75 -10.71 -12.66
N ALA A 285 -13.04 -9.61 -12.89
CA ALA A 285 -12.01 -9.49 -13.92
C ALA A 285 -10.65 -10.01 -13.44
N ASN A 286 -10.53 -10.41 -12.17
CA ASN A 286 -9.32 -11.02 -11.62
C ASN A 286 -9.10 -12.40 -12.26
N GLN A 287 -7.95 -12.59 -12.91
CA GLN A 287 -7.60 -13.85 -13.58
C GLN A 287 -7.21 -14.96 -12.59
N GLU A 288 -6.96 -14.61 -11.33
CA GLU A 288 -6.64 -15.56 -10.27
C GLU A 288 -7.88 -16.29 -9.75
N HIS A 289 -9.05 -15.65 -9.82
CA HIS A 289 -10.32 -16.27 -9.47
C HIS A 289 -10.95 -16.99 -10.68
N ARG A 290 -11.69 -18.05 -10.37
CA ARG A 290 -12.37 -18.90 -11.36
C ARG A 290 -13.88 -18.77 -11.31
N GLU A 291 -14.36 -18.21 -10.22
CA GLU A 291 -15.76 -18.12 -9.84
C GLU A 291 -16.12 -16.64 -9.64
N ASP A 292 -17.40 -16.36 -9.50
CA ASP A 292 -17.86 -15.06 -9.01
C ASP A 292 -17.45 -14.84 -7.55
N VAL A 293 -17.59 -13.60 -7.06
CA VAL A 293 -17.16 -13.22 -5.72
C VAL A 293 -17.94 -13.98 -4.63
N GLY A 294 -19.24 -14.20 -4.80
CA GLY A 294 -20.04 -14.95 -3.83
C GLY A 294 -19.68 -16.43 -3.76
N ALA A 295 -19.47 -17.06 -4.92
CA ALA A 295 -18.99 -18.45 -4.97
C ALA A 295 -17.60 -18.62 -4.36
N HIS A 296 -16.67 -17.69 -4.62
CA HIS A 296 -15.37 -17.63 -3.95
C HIS A 296 -15.54 -17.59 -2.43
N THR A 297 -16.41 -16.70 -1.92
CA THR A 297 -16.66 -16.54 -0.49
C THR A 297 -17.11 -17.85 0.17
N ARG A 298 -18.05 -18.57 -0.44
CA ARG A 298 -18.48 -19.90 0.06
C ARG A 298 -17.35 -20.92 0.04
N THR A 299 -16.53 -20.92 -1.01
CA THR A 299 -15.33 -21.76 -1.08
C THR A 299 -14.35 -21.45 0.06
N VAL A 300 -14.16 -20.16 0.42
CA VAL A 300 -13.32 -19.77 1.57
C VAL A 300 -13.88 -20.35 2.87
N VAL A 301 -15.19 -20.21 3.13
CA VAL A 301 -15.84 -20.79 4.31
C VAL A 301 -15.66 -22.31 4.37
N ASP A 302 -15.87 -23.01 3.25
CA ASP A 302 -15.64 -24.45 3.17
C ASP A 302 -14.17 -24.82 3.45
N LYS A 303 -13.20 -24.08 2.90
CA LYS A 303 -11.77 -24.34 3.16
C LYS A 303 -11.37 -24.05 4.60
N LEU A 304 -11.93 -23.00 5.19
CA LEU A 304 -11.72 -22.64 6.58
C LEU A 304 -12.17 -23.78 7.50
N ARG A 305 -13.42 -24.23 7.37
CA ARG A 305 -14.03 -25.33 8.15
C ARG A 305 -13.24 -26.64 8.09
N ASN A 306 -12.57 -26.90 6.97
CA ASN A 306 -11.79 -28.11 6.73
C ASN A 306 -10.28 -27.95 7.03
N SER A 307 -9.87 -26.86 7.68
CA SER A 307 -8.46 -26.58 7.98
C SER A 307 -8.06 -26.97 9.40
N ASP A 308 -6.82 -27.46 9.55
CA ASP A 308 -6.24 -27.76 10.88
C ASP A 308 -6.15 -26.51 11.78
N LEU A 309 -5.96 -25.33 11.17
CA LEU A 309 -5.94 -24.05 11.89
C LEU A 309 -7.29 -23.76 12.53
N PHE A 310 -8.38 -23.96 11.78
CA PHE A 310 -9.73 -23.80 12.29
C PHE A 310 -10.08 -24.84 13.36
N GLU A 311 -9.67 -26.10 13.19
CA GLU A 311 -9.91 -27.16 14.18
C GLU A 311 -9.35 -26.78 15.57
N ALA A 312 -8.18 -26.11 15.59
CA ALA A 312 -7.48 -25.69 16.80
C ALA A 312 -8.13 -24.51 17.54
N LEU A 313 -9.03 -23.76 16.89
CA LEU A 313 -9.73 -22.61 17.49
C LEU A 313 -10.78 -23.05 18.53
N SER A 314 -11.06 -22.18 19.49
CA SER A 314 -12.17 -22.35 20.43
C SER A 314 -13.53 -22.27 19.70
N ASP A 315 -14.59 -22.77 20.33
CA ASP A 315 -15.93 -22.74 19.72
C ASP A 315 -16.38 -21.30 19.41
N ARG A 316 -16.02 -20.32 20.26
CA ARG A 316 -16.36 -18.91 19.99
C ARG A 316 -15.54 -18.31 18.86
N GLU A 317 -14.23 -18.58 18.83
CA GLU A 317 -13.35 -18.13 17.74
C GLU A 317 -13.80 -18.67 16.38
N LYS A 318 -14.23 -19.94 16.31
CA LYS A 318 -14.76 -20.57 15.10
C LYS A 318 -15.92 -19.78 14.51
N VAL A 319 -16.87 -19.41 15.35
CA VAL A 319 -18.07 -18.66 14.96
C VAL A 319 -17.71 -17.26 14.46
N LEU A 320 -16.80 -16.57 15.15
CA LEU A 320 -16.34 -15.25 14.75
C LEU A 320 -15.60 -15.27 13.41
N VAL A 321 -14.68 -16.23 13.22
CA VAL A 321 -13.90 -16.34 11.98
C VAL A 321 -14.76 -16.83 10.80
N GLU A 322 -15.78 -17.66 11.03
CA GLU A 322 -16.76 -18.04 10.01
C GLU A 322 -17.60 -16.85 9.56
N PHE A 323 -18.11 -16.07 10.51
CA PHE A 323 -18.85 -14.85 10.18
C PHE A 323 -17.97 -13.87 9.40
N ALA A 324 -16.74 -13.63 9.87
CA ALA A 324 -15.78 -12.81 9.14
C ALA A 324 -15.43 -13.39 7.75
N ALA A 325 -15.39 -14.71 7.59
CA ALA A 325 -15.15 -15.36 6.30
C ALA A 325 -16.29 -15.12 5.30
N TYR A 326 -17.54 -15.10 5.75
CA TYR A 326 -18.65 -14.66 4.91
C TYR A 326 -18.49 -13.19 4.48
N LEU A 327 -18.02 -12.34 5.40
CA LEU A 327 -17.94 -10.89 5.18
C LEU A 327 -16.66 -10.39 4.51
N HIS A 328 -15.58 -11.19 4.44
CA HIS A 328 -14.23 -10.69 4.09
C HIS A 328 -14.17 -9.93 2.75
N ASP A 329 -15.03 -10.31 1.81
CA ASP A 329 -15.04 -9.82 0.44
C ASP A 329 -16.20 -8.86 0.11
N ILE A 330 -17.07 -8.51 1.07
CA ILE A 330 -18.25 -7.66 0.81
C ILE A 330 -17.89 -6.28 0.26
N GLY A 331 -16.70 -5.77 0.58
CA GLY A 331 -16.17 -4.53 0.02
C GLY A 331 -16.01 -4.57 -1.50
N LYS A 332 -15.86 -5.76 -2.12
CA LYS A 332 -15.84 -5.93 -3.58
C LYS A 332 -17.17 -5.55 -4.23
N GLY A 333 -18.28 -5.60 -3.49
CA GLY A 333 -19.58 -5.05 -3.88
C GLY A 333 -19.50 -3.57 -4.27
N LYS A 334 -18.65 -2.79 -3.58
CA LYS A 334 -18.44 -1.35 -3.85
C LYS A 334 -17.24 -1.06 -4.76
N SER A 335 -16.51 -2.07 -5.22
CA SER A 335 -15.37 -1.89 -6.12
C SER A 335 -15.78 -1.38 -7.52
N PRO A 336 -14.87 -0.72 -8.26
CA PRO A 336 -15.14 -0.30 -9.62
C PRO A 336 -15.46 -1.46 -10.57
N ARG A 337 -16.31 -1.22 -11.58
CA ARG A 337 -16.63 -2.21 -12.63
C ARG A 337 -15.88 -1.94 -13.93
N ASP A 338 -15.58 -2.98 -14.70
CA ASP A 338 -15.09 -2.87 -16.08
C ASP A 338 -16.23 -2.65 -17.08
N ASP A 339 -15.88 -2.48 -18.36
CA ASP A 339 -16.86 -2.22 -19.43
C ASP A 339 -17.83 -3.40 -19.65
N GLN A 340 -17.55 -4.58 -19.08
CA GLN A 340 -18.37 -5.78 -19.12
C GLN A 340 -19.18 -5.96 -17.82
N GLY A 341 -19.13 -5.01 -16.89
CA GLY A 341 -19.81 -5.08 -15.60
C GLY A 341 -19.09 -5.95 -14.56
N ARG A 342 -17.88 -6.45 -14.85
CA ARG A 342 -17.12 -7.29 -13.92
C ARG A 342 -16.42 -6.44 -12.87
N GLN A 343 -16.33 -6.95 -11.65
CA GLN A 343 -15.55 -6.35 -10.57
C GLN A 343 -14.07 -6.27 -10.97
N ARG A 344 -13.48 -5.07 -10.93
CA ARG A 344 -12.05 -4.87 -11.18
C ARG A 344 -11.25 -5.21 -9.93
N VAL A 345 -10.04 -5.75 -10.10
CA VAL A 345 -9.08 -5.93 -8.99
C VAL A 345 -8.93 -4.61 -8.23
N ASP A 346 -9.16 -4.67 -6.93
CA ASP A 346 -9.23 -3.52 -6.03
C ASP A 346 -8.47 -3.85 -4.75
N ALA A 347 -7.35 -3.17 -4.53
CA ALA A 347 -6.54 -3.37 -3.33
C ALA A 347 -7.20 -2.79 -2.06
N ASP A 348 -8.22 -1.95 -2.24
CA ASP A 348 -8.94 -1.25 -1.16
C ASP A 348 -10.26 -1.93 -0.75
N HIS A 349 -10.58 -3.10 -1.31
CA HIS A 349 -11.78 -3.82 -0.89
C HIS A 349 -11.86 -4.08 0.63
N PRO A 350 -10.77 -4.34 1.40
CA PRO A 350 -10.87 -4.48 2.85
C PRO A 350 -11.27 -3.16 3.53
N ALA A 351 -10.68 -2.03 3.09
CA ALA A 351 -11.05 -0.70 3.58
C ALA A 351 -12.52 -0.36 3.27
N ARG A 352 -13.00 -0.73 2.08
CA ARG A 352 -14.41 -0.53 1.67
C ARG A 352 -15.38 -1.38 2.50
N ALA A 353 -14.94 -2.53 3.00
CA ALA A 353 -15.77 -3.41 3.81
C ALA A 353 -16.04 -2.84 5.20
N ILE A 354 -15.15 -2.02 5.78
CA ILE A 354 -15.27 -1.49 7.14
C ILE A 354 -16.64 -0.85 7.39
N SER A 355 -17.06 0.08 6.53
CA SER A 355 -18.37 0.77 6.70
C SER A 355 -19.58 -0.17 6.54
N LEU A 356 -19.42 -1.28 5.81
CA LEU A 356 -20.46 -2.27 5.62
C LEU A 356 -20.58 -3.18 6.85
N VAL A 357 -19.44 -3.66 7.36
CA VAL A 357 -19.39 -4.42 8.61
C VAL A 357 -19.89 -3.57 9.78
N GLN A 358 -19.47 -2.31 9.88
CA GLN A 358 -19.95 -1.36 10.88
C GLN A 358 -21.49 -1.29 10.89
N ARG A 359 -22.12 -1.17 9.71
CA ARG A 359 -23.58 -1.18 9.58
C ARG A 359 -24.17 -2.49 10.08
N ILE A 360 -23.68 -3.63 9.58
CA ILE A 360 -24.16 -4.97 9.96
C ILE A 360 -24.12 -5.16 11.48
N LEU A 361 -23.00 -4.84 12.12
CA LEU A 361 -22.83 -5.00 13.57
C LEU A 361 -23.68 -4.02 14.40
N THR A 362 -24.02 -2.87 13.83
CA THR A 362 -24.88 -1.87 14.49
C THR A 362 -26.35 -2.27 14.38
N GLU A 363 -26.79 -2.68 13.19
CA GLU A 363 -28.21 -2.79 12.82
C GLU A 363 -28.73 -4.23 12.83
N ASP A 364 -27.93 -5.21 12.40
CA ASP A 364 -28.44 -6.54 12.04
C ASP A 364 -28.19 -7.61 13.10
N ILE A 365 -27.34 -7.35 14.12
CA ILE A 365 -27.02 -8.29 15.21
C ILE A 365 -27.63 -7.80 16.52
N GLU A 366 -28.54 -8.56 17.14
CA GLU A 366 -29.22 -8.13 18.37
C GLU A 366 -28.30 -8.16 19.59
N THR A 367 -27.51 -9.22 19.77
CA THR A 367 -26.57 -9.34 20.91
C THR A 367 -25.15 -9.51 20.42
N ILE A 368 -24.29 -8.55 20.78
CA ILE A 368 -22.86 -8.54 20.47
C ILE A 368 -22.12 -7.76 21.56
N ASP A 369 -20.89 -8.18 21.90
CA ASP A 369 -20.02 -7.46 22.84
C ASP A 369 -18.89 -6.67 22.16
N GLU A 370 -18.14 -5.94 22.97
CA GLU A 370 -17.06 -5.05 22.52
C GLU A 370 -15.91 -5.79 21.83
N GLU A 371 -15.55 -6.96 22.35
CA GLU A 371 -14.46 -7.76 21.83
C GLU A 371 -14.86 -8.35 20.47
N GLU A 372 -16.10 -8.82 20.35
CA GLU A 372 -16.66 -9.37 19.13
C GLU A 372 -16.78 -8.33 18.01
N VAL A 373 -17.23 -7.11 18.35
CA VAL A 373 -17.26 -5.99 17.39
C VAL A 373 -15.86 -5.72 16.85
N ARG A 374 -14.88 -5.61 17.75
CA ARG A 374 -13.49 -5.35 17.39
C ARG A 374 -12.94 -6.47 16.50
N GLN A 375 -13.10 -7.73 16.91
CA GLN A 375 -12.57 -8.90 16.22
C GLN A 375 -13.16 -9.08 14.82
N VAL A 376 -14.48 -8.91 14.64
CA VAL A 376 -15.09 -9.06 13.31
C VAL A 376 -14.60 -7.98 12.35
N ILE A 377 -14.52 -6.71 12.79
CA ILE A 377 -14.01 -5.63 11.92
C ILE A 377 -12.52 -5.85 11.61
N LEU A 378 -11.72 -6.25 12.60
CA LEU A 378 -10.30 -6.60 12.43
C LEU A 378 -10.14 -7.70 11.37
N LEU A 379 -10.83 -8.82 11.53
CA LEU A 379 -10.71 -9.98 10.64
C LEU A 379 -11.07 -9.62 9.21
N VAL A 380 -12.13 -8.84 8.98
CA VAL A 380 -12.54 -8.42 7.64
C VAL A 380 -11.57 -7.39 7.04
N ALA A 381 -11.20 -6.35 7.80
CA ALA A 381 -10.37 -5.26 7.32
C ALA A 381 -8.91 -5.67 7.06
N TYR A 382 -8.45 -6.74 7.72
CA TYR A 382 -7.06 -7.20 7.66
C TYR A 382 -6.90 -8.64 7.17
N HIS A 383 -7.93 -9.30 6.62
CA HIS A 383 -7.86 -10.69 6.16
C HIS A 383 -6.68 -10.97 5.19
N ASP A 384 -6.19 -9.96 4.45
CA ASP A 384 -5.07 -10.04 3.53
C ASP A 384 -3.67 -9.79 4.16
N LEU A 385 -3.61 -9.32 5.42
CA LEU A 385 -2.40 -8.80 6.06
C LEU A 385 -1.27 -9.85 6.16
N ILE A 386 -1.56 -11.03 6.68
CA ILE A 386 -0.56 -12.10 6.85
C ILE A 386 0.00 -12.54 5.49
N GLY A 387 -0.87 -12.75 4.51
CA GLY A 387 -0.47 -13.11 3.15
C GLY A 387 0.40 -12.02 2.50
N ASP A 388 0.09 -10.75 2.74
CA ASP A 388 0.84 -9.60 2.24
C ASP A 388 2.21 -9.44 2.94
N ILE A 389 2.31 -9.74 4.24
CA ILE A 389 3.58 -9.76 4.98
C ILE A 389 4.51 -10.81 4.40
N VAL A 390 4.03 -12.05 4.25
CA VAL A 390 4.85 -13.18 3.76
C VAL A 390 5.12 -13.08 2.25
N GLY A 391 4.22 -12.48 1.47
CA GLY A 391 4.25 -12.54 0.01
C GLY A 391 4.53 -11.23 -0.73
N LYS A 392 4.17 -10.08 -0.16
CA LYS A 392 4.15 -8.78 -0.86
C LYS A 392 4.99 -7.69 -0.19
N GLY A 393 5.67 -8.02 0.91
CA GLY A 393 6.58 -7.11 1.61
C GLY A 393 5.87 -6.06 2.45
N ARG A 394 4.65 -6.35 2.91
CA ARG A 394 3.97 -5.54 3.94
C ARG A 394 4.71 -5.68 5.26
N ASP A 395 4.82 -4.59 6.02
CA ASP A 395 5.57 -4.56 7.26
C ASP A 395 4.84 -5.36 8.34
N ARG A 396 5.55 -6.32 8.94
CA ARG A 396 5.01 -7.16 10.02
C ARG A 396 4.67 -6.36 11.28
N GLN A 397 5.28 -5.18 11.47
CA GLN A 397 4.97 -4.32 12.61
C GLN A 397 3.49 -3.91 12.64
N GLN A 398 2.83 -3.88 11.48
CA GLN A 398 1.38 -3.61 11.41
C GLN A 398 0.54 -4.63 12.17
N LEU A 399 1.02 -5.86 12.40
CA LEU A 399 0.31 -6.83 13.25
C LEU A 399 0.24 -6.33 14.70
N LEU A 400 1.34 -5.83 15.24
CA LEU A 400 1.39 -5.30 16.62
C LEU A 400 0.56 -4.02 16.77
N GLU A 401 0.33 -3.30 15.68
CA GLU A 401 -0.52 -2.11 15.69
C GLU A 401 -2.02 -2.40 15.74
N VAL A 402 -2.45 -3.66 15.52
CA VAL A 402 -3.89 -4.00 15.38
C VAL A 402 -4.35 -5.21 16.18
N LEU A 403 -3.45 -6.12 16.54
CA LEU A 403 -3.77 -7.31 17.33
C LEU A 403 -3.70 -6.98 18.82
N GLU A 404 -4.66 -7.45 19.59
CA GLU A 404 -4.67 -7.27 21.06
C GLU A 404 -4.33 -8.56 21.80
N CYS A 405 -4.54 -9.73 21.18
CA CYS A 405 -4.31 -11.03 21.80
C CYS A 405 -3.85 -12.10 20.79
N ALA A 406 -3.56 -13.31 21.30
CA ALA A 406 -3.12 -14.43 20.49
C ALA A 406 -4.22 -14.94 19.56
N GLU A 407 -5.45 -14.90 20.04
CA GLU A 407 -6.65 -15.38 19.38
C GLU A 407 -6.93 -14.58 18.10
N ASP A 408 -6.67 -13.27 18.12
CA ASP A 408 -6.77 -12.42 16.93
C ASP A 408 -5.84 -12.91 15.81
N PHE A 409 -4.59 -13.25 16.16
CA PHE A 409 -3.63 -13.77 15.20
C PHE A 409 -4.09 -15.10 14.63
N ASP A 410 -4.58 -16.01 15.48
CA ASP A 410 -4.95 -17.36 15.10
C ASP A 410 -6.17 -17.38 14.16
N MET A 411 -7.19 -16.59 14.48
CA MET A 411 -8.35 -16.39 13.59
C MET A 411 -7.94 -15.75 12.26
N LEU A 412 -7.07 -14.74 12.28
CA LEU A 412 -6.60 -14.07 11.07
C LEU A 412 -5.77 -15.01 10.19
N ALA A 413 -4.93 -15.86 10.80
CA ALA A 413 -4.13 -16.86 10.11
C ALA A 413 -4.99 -17.95 9.47
N ALA A 414 -6.04 -18.41 10.16
CA ALA A 414 -6.99 -19.37 9.64
C ALA A 414 -7.73 -18.81 8.42
N LEU A 415 -8.29 -17.61 8.54
CA LEU A 415 -8.99 -16.92 7.45
C LEU A 415 -8.08 -16.65 6.24
N ASN A 416 -6.90 -16.09 6.46
CA ASN A 416 -5.94 -15.81 5.38
C ASN A 416 -5.52 -17.09 4.64
N CYS A 417 -5.25 -18.18 5.36
CA CYS A 417 -4.90 -19.45 4.75
C CYS A 417 -6.06 -20.04 3.93
N ALA A 418 -7.29 -19.97 4.43
CA ALA A 418 -8.47 -20.44 3.71
C ALA A 418 -8.72 -19.65 2.42
N ASP A 419 -8.58 -18.32 2.48
CA ASP A 419 -8.71 -17.45 1.31
C ASP A 419 -7.65 -17.77 0.25
N VAL A 420 -6.37 -17.86 0.63
CA VAL A 420 -5.30 -18.22 -0.31
C VAL A 420 -5.47 -19.64 -0.86
N GLU A 421 -5.96 -20.58 -0.04
CA GLU A 421 -6.22 -21.96 -0.47
C GLU A 421 -7.36 -22.05 -1.48
N SER A 422 -8.39 -21.22 -1.37
CA SER A 422 -9.52 -21.17 -2.32
C SER A 422 -9.09 -20.78 -3.75
N LEU A 423 -7.96 -20.06 -3.89
CA LEU A 423 -7.36 -19.70 -5.18
C LEU A 423 -6.63 -20.89 -5.85
N ILE A 424 -6.47 -22.02 -5.16
CA ILE A 424 -5.72 -23.18 -5.67
C ILE A 424 -6.62 -24.07 -6.55
N PRO A 425 -6.28 -24.27 -7.83
CA PRO A 425 -6.90 -25.30 -8.68
C PRO A 425 -7.01 -26.69 -8.04
N GLU A 426 -8.19 -27.31 -8.09
CA GLU A 426 -8.43 -28.65 -7.51
C GLU A 426 -7.64 -29.78 -8.18
N GLY A 427 -7.19 -29.65 -9.44
CA GLY A 427 -6.37 -30.70 -10.06
C GLY A 427 -5.76 -30.41 -11.43
N GLY A 428 -4.91 -31.34 -11.87
CA GLY A 428 -4.34 -31.39 -13.23
C GLY A 428 -3.20 -30.40 -13.48
N LEU A 429 -3.04 -30.05 -14.76
CA LEU A 429 -1.98 -29.13 -15.23
C LEU A 429 -2.13 -27.72 -14.64
N ALA A 430 -3.36 -27.25 -14.38
CA ALA A 430 -3.62 -25.94 -13.80
C ALA A 430 -3.04 -25.81 -12.38
N ARG A 431 -3.11 -26.89 -11.58
CA ARG A 431 -2.48 -26.95 -10.24
C ARG A 431 -0.96 -26.91 -10.31
N MET A 432 -0.37 -27.63 -11.27
CA MET A 432 1.08 -27.67 -11.44
C MET A 432 1.69 -26.34 -11.92
N ILE A 433 0.93 -25.51 -12.66
CA ILE A 433 1.42 -24.23 -13.19
C ILE A 433 1.08 -23.06 -12.26
N SER A 434 0.13 -23.22 -11.34
CA SER A 434 -0.24 -22.19 -10.37
C SER A 434 0.88 -21.94 -9.35
N SER A 435 1.14 -20.68 -9.02
CA SER A 435 2.04 -20.28 -7.94
C SER A 435 1.38 -20.32 -6.55
N HIS A 436 0.04 -20.43 -6.47
CA HIS A 436 -0.71 -20.38 -5.22
C HIS A 436 -0.34 -21.51 -4.24
N PRO A 437 -0.14 -22.79 -4.66
CA PRO A 437 0.31 -23.84 -3.75
C PRO A 437 1.62 -23.51 -3.04
N GLY A 438 2.63 -23.05 -3.80
CA GLY A 438 3.91 -22.66 -3.21
C GLY A 438 3.83 -21.38 -2.38
N TRP A 439 2.84 -20.51 -2.61
CA TRP A 439 2.59 -19.35 -1.77
C TRP A 439 1.94 -19.75 -0.45
N LEU A 440 0.91 -20.58 -0.48
CA LEU A 440 0.27 -21.12 0.72
C LEU A 440 1.27 -21.90 1.59
N GLU A 441 2.14 -22.71 0.99
CA GLU A 441 3.21 -23.40 1.71
C GLU A 441 4.16 -22.43 2.41
N ARG A 442 4.52 -21.31 1.78
CA ARG A 442 5.35 -20.27 2.41
C ARG A 442 4.63 -19.57 3.56
N ILE A 443 3.35 -19.27 3.41
CA ILE A 443 2.54 -18.69 4.49
C ILE A 443 2.51 -19.66 5.68
N LYS A 444 2.03 -20.89 5.46
CA LYS A 444 1.91 -21.91 6.52
C LYS A 444 3.26 -22.19 7.19
N ALA A 445 4.37 -22.21 6.45
CA ALA A 445 5.71 -22.39 7.01
C ALA A 445 6.20 -21.20 7.84
N GLY A 446 5.76 -19.97 7.53
CA GLY A 446 6.14 -18.75 8.25
C GLY A 446 5.23 -18.41 9.44
N LEU A 447 4.04 -19.01 9.53
CA LEU A 447 3.07 -18.72 10.61
C LEU A 447 3.64 -18.95 12.02
N PRO A 448 4.33 -20.05 12.35
CA PRO A 448 4.83 -20.26 13.71
C PRO A 448 5.80 -19.17 14.14
N ASP A 449 6.80 -18.87 13.31
CA ASP A 449 7.80 -17.82 13.60
C ASP A 449 7.15 -16.43 13.73
N LEU A 450 6.13 -16.15 12.91
CA LEU A 450 5.41 -14.88 12.94
C LEU A 450 4.53 -14.77 14.18
N ARG A 451 3.85 -15.85 14.57
CA ARG A 451 3.02 -15.93 15.78
C ARG A 451 3.87 -15.74 17.03
N ASP A 452 4.96 -16.50 17.15
CA ASP A 452 5.87 -16.40 18.29
C ASP A 452 6.42 -14.97 18.41
N TRP A 453 6.82 -14.36 17.29
CA TRP A 453 7.25 -12.97 17.28
C TRP A 453 6.15 -11.99 17.71
N VAL A 454 4.90 -12.18 17.29
CA VAL A 454 3.78 -11.33 17.74
C VAL A 454 3.60 -11.45 19.25
N LEU A 455 3.51 -12.66 19.78
CA LEU A 455 3.27 -12.89 21.21
C LEU A 455 4.39 -12.34 22.08
N GLU A 456 5.65 -12.52 21.68
CA GLU A 456 6.80 -11.95 22.39
C GLU A 456 6.76 -10.41 22.46
N ASN A 457 6.12 -9.73 21.51
CA ASN A 457 6.11 -8.26 21.42
C ASN A 457 4.79 -7.63 21.88
N LEU A 458 3.69 -8.40 21.99
CA LEU A 458 2.44 -7.93 22.61
C LEU A 458 2.59 -7.83 24.14
N GLU A 459 3.31 -8.76 24.77
CA GLU A 459 3.52 -8.78 26.23
C GLU A 459 4.41 -7.62 26.75
N ASP A 460 5.16 -6.94 25.89
CA ASP A 460 6.09 -5.86 26.26
C ASP A 460 5.43 -4.46 26.28
N GLU A 461 4.15 -4.33 25.89
CA GLU A 461 3.40 -3.05 25.89
C GLU A 461 2.49 -2.81 27.12
N GLU A 462 2.38 -3.78 28.05
CA GLU A 462 1.77 -3.61 29.39
C GLU A 462 2.77 -3.10 30.46
#